data_AF-A0A2V7TXB9-F1
#
_entry.id   AF-A0A2V7TXB9-F1
#
_cell.length_a   1.000
_cell.length_b   1.000
_cell.length_c   1.000
_cell.angle_alpha   90.00
_cell.angle_beta   90.00
_cell.angle_gamma   90.00
#
_symmetry.space_group_name_H-M   'P 1'
#
loop_
_entity.id
_entity.type
_entity.pdbx_description
1 polymer ?
#
loop_
_entity_poly.entity_id
_entity_poly.type
_entity_poly.pdbx_seq_one_letter_code
_entity_poly.pdbx_strand_id
1 'polypeptide(L)'
;MKDDPARRRAASRVLLLPLLFLTVTLLGGMRVAADRSFVFLPPPLITLVMAALLSSLFVRGRLVRLGAWLGSRHGVLTNVSHALTLLALFFASAQAFNSVLPEEGLLHWMFAFFFLWSLWNDQFSPFDPFRLLRSLGVLFGTAFVLKHMILAGLSAPGGSWTARIAAAIFQGLSLGALAAPPVAPATGYISFFTLALYVIGLALVAPAPDEPGDVRSLVTTDSRQSIVDSRQ
;
A
#
# COMPACT_ATOMS: atom_id res chain seq x y z
N MET A 1 14.07 -0.50 38.28
CA MET A 1 13.04 -0.79 37.25
C MET A 1 13.78 -0.99 35.92
N LYS A 2 14.00 -2.24 35.51
CA LYS A 2 14.85 -2.58 34.36
C LYS A 2 13.96 -2.55 33.11
N ASP A 3 14.20 -1.63 32.20
CA ASP A 3 13.41 -1.53 30.97
C ASP A 3 13.59 -2.81 30.14
N ASP A 4 12.51 -3.57 30.02
CA ASP A 4 12.49 -4.81 29.28
C ASP A 4 12.67 -4.51 27.77
N PRO A 5 13.69 -5.05 27.08
CA PRO A 5 13.91 -4.82 25.66
C PRO A 5 12.69 -5.21 24.81
N ALA A 6 11.87 -6.17 25.27
CA ALA A 6 10.61 -6.53 24.63
C ALA A 6 9.59 -5.38 24.67
N ARG A 7 9.47 -4.68 25.81
CA ARG A 7 8.57 -3.53 25.99
C ARG A 7 9.00 -2.33 25.15
N ARG A 8 10.31 -2.09 25.03
CA ARG A 8 10.85 -1.03 24.14
C ARG A 8 10.57 -1.32 22.66
N ARG A 9 10.71 -2.57 22.22
CA ARG A 9 10.38 -2.99 20.84
C ARG A 9 8.88 -2.89 20.54
N ALA A 10 8.03 -3.24 21.50
CA ALA A 10 6.58 -3.09 21.37
C ALA A 10 6.19 -1.61 21.28
N ALA A 11 6.72 -0.77 22.18
CA ALA A 11 6.47 0.67 22.16
C ALA A 11 7.00 1.34 20.88
N SER A 12 8.18 0.95 20.41
CA SER A 12 8.71 1.45 19.13
C SER A 12 7.83 1.03 17.97
N ARG A 13 7.30 -0.21 17.94
CA ARG A 13 6.41 -0.64 16.84
C ARG A 13 5.10 0.15 16.82
N VAL A 14 4.53 0.48 17.97
CA VAL A 14 3.31 1.29 18.11
C VAL A 14 3.49 2.72 17.61
N LEU A 15 4.69 3.30 17.76
CA LEU A 15 5.00 4.65 17.28
C LEU A 15 5.54 4.68 15.84
N LEU A 16 6.34 3.69 15.46
CA LEU A 16 7.08 3.68 14.20
C LEU A 16 6.15 3.37 13.02
N LEU A 17 5.17 2.46 13.18
CA LEU A 17 4.18 2.17 12.13
C LEU A 17 3.38 3.41 11.69
N PRO A 18 2.67 4.13 12.60
CA PRO A 18 1.90 5.30 12.20
C PRO A 18 2.80 6.40 11.64
N LEU A 19 3.99 6.61 12.23
CA LEU A 19 4.95 7.60 11.73
C LEU A 19 5.41 7.26 10.30
N LEU A 20 5.67 5.98 10.02
CA LEU A 20 6.06 5.51 8.69
C LEU A 20 4.94 5.75 7.66
N PHE A 21 3.69 5.36 7.96
CA PHE A 21 2.57 5.61 7.03
C PHE A 21 2.24 7.09 6.87
N LEU A 22 2.43 7.90 7.91
CA LEU A 22 2.28 9.35 7.83
C LEU A 22 3.37 9.95 6.94
N THR A 23 4.61 9.45 7.05
CA THR A 23 5.72 9.81 6.14
C THR A 23 5.37 9.46 4.70
N VAL A 24 4.82 8.26 4.44
CA VAL A 24 4.35 7.85 3.10
C VAL A 24 3.24 8.77 2.61
N THR A 25 2.31 9.17 3.47
CA THR A 25 1.21 10.07 3.10
C THR A 25 1.72 11.45 2.70
N LEU A 26 2.64 12.01 3.48
CA LEU A 26 3.25 13.31 3.18
C LEU A 26 4.10 13.26 1.92
N LEU A 27 4.96 12.23 1.80
CA LEU A 27 5.89 12.10 0.68
C LEU A 27 5.16 11.77 -0.63
N GLY A 28 4.11 10.94 -0.58
CA GLY A 28 3.31 10.56 -1.75
C GLY A 28 2.46 11.69 -2.32
N GLY A 29 2.13 12.70 -1.52
CA GLY A 29 1.48 13.93 -1.97
C GLY A 29 2.46 14.99 -2.48
N MET A 30 3.76 14.83 -2.24
CA MET A 30 4.77 15.82 -2.62
C MET A 30 5.12 15.70 -4.10
N ARG A 31 5.09 16.82 -4.82
CA ARG A 31 5.56 16.98 -6.20
C ARG A 31 6.57 18.11 -6.25
N VAL A 32 7.55 17.98 -7.14
CA VAL A 32 8.54 19.02 -7.41
C VAL A 32 8.20 19.67 -8.75
N ALA A 33 7.79 20.93 -8.71
CA ALA A 33 7.50 21.71 -9.90
C ALA A 33 8.79 22.06 -10.65
N ALA A 34 8.64 22.54 -11.90
CA ALA A 34 9.78 22.87 -12.77
C ALA A 34 10.72 23.94 -12.17
N ASP A 35 10.19 24.84 -11.36
CA ASP A 35 10.92 25.88 -10.63
C ASP A 35 11.60 25.38 -9.35
N ARG A 36 11.56 24.05 -9.09
CA ARG A 36 12.02 23.39 -7.87
C ARG A 36 11.23 23.74 -6.60
N SER A 37 10.04 24.34 -6.74
CA SER A 37 9.13 24.49 -5.61
C SER A 37 8.49 23.14 -5.24
N PHE A 38 8.24 22.94 -3.95
CA PHE A 38 7.50 21.78 -3.46
C PHE A 38 6.02 22.11 -3.45
N VAL A 39 5.23 21.32 -4.18
CA VAL A 39 3.78 21.43 -4.23
C VAL A 39 3.19 20.16 -3.61
N PHE A 40 2.23 20.35 -2.70
CA PHE A 40 1.51 19.24 -2.10
C PHE A 40 0.17 19.04 -2.82
N LEU A 41 -0.01 17.88 -3.46
CA LEU A 41 -1.26 17.52 -4.11
C LEU A 41 -2.08 16.60 -3.20
N PRO A 42 -3.33 16.99 -2.87
CA PRO A 42 -4.23 16.10 -2.16
C PRO A 42 -4.58 14.89 -3.04
N PRO A 43 -4.86 13.72 -2.43
CA PRO A 43 -5.23 12.53 -3.18
C PRO A 43 -6.59 12.74 -3.86
N PRO A 44 -6.72 12.49 -5.18
CA PRO A 44 -8.00 12.66 -5.88
C PRO A 44 -9.01 11.61 -5.43
N LEU A 45 -10.30 11.90 -5.60
CA LEU A 45 -11.41 11.04 -5.13
C LEU A 45 -11.27 9.58 -5.57
N ILE A 46 -10.85 9.35 -6.81
CA ILE A 46 -10.69 7.99 -7.35
C ILE A 46 -9.63 7.16 -6.58
N THR A 47 -8.56 7.80 -6.10
CA THR A 47 -7.53 7.13 -5.28
C THR A 47 -8.04 6.81 -3.88
N LEU A 48 -8.97 7.63 -3.34
CA LEU A 48 -9.65 7.32 -2.08
C LEU A 48 -10.57 6.11 -2.23
N VAL A 49 -11.27 5.98 -3.36
CA VAL A 49 -12.09 4.80 -3.67
C VAL A 49 -11.20 3.55 -3.79
N MET A 50 -10.08 3.63 -4.50
CA MET A 50 -9.11 2.52 -4.58
C MET A 50 -8.54 2.16 -3.20
N ALA A 51 -8.20 3.15 -2.38
CA ALA A 51 -7.73 2.95 -1.02
C ALA A 51 -8.80 2.27 -0.15
N ALA A 52 -10.08 2.59 -0.34
CA ALA A 52 -11.18 1.93 0.35
C ALA A 52 -11.32 0.46 -0.06
N LEU A 53 -11.27 0.16 -1.37
CA LEU A 53 -11.29 -1.22 -1.87
C LEU A 53 -10.07 -2.01 -1.37
N LEU A 54 -8.88 -1.40 -1.39
CA LEU A 54 -7.67 -2.01 -0.88
C LEU A 54 -7.74 -2.24 0.64
N SER A 55 -8.30 -1.30 1.40
CA SER A 55 -8.52 -1.45 2.84
C SER A 55 -9.49 -2.60 3.14
N SER A 56 -10.54 -2.77 2.32
CA SER A 56 -11.42 -3.93 2.39
C SER A 56 -10.62 -5.23 2.17
N LEU A 57 -9.71 -5.27 1.19
CA LEU A 57 -8.83 -6.44 0.98
C LEU A 57 -7.91 -6.68 2.17
N PHE A 58 -7.39 -5.65 2.84
CA PHE A 58 -6.57 -5.83 4.04
C PHE A 58 -7.34 -6.48 5.18
N VAL A 59 -8.60 -6.08 5.39
CA VAL A 59 -9.47 -6.69 6.41
C VAL A 59 -9.83 -8.13 6.04
N ARG A 60 -10.22 -8.36 4.78
CA ARG A 60 -10.66 -9.67 4.30
C ARG A 60 -9.54 -10.68 4.16
N GLY A 61 -8.39 -10.25 3.65
CA GLY A 61 -7.15 -11.02 3.58
C GLY A 61 -6.45 -11.16 4.93
N ARG A 62 -7.09 -10.75 6.04
CA ARG A 62 -6.57 -10.87 7.41
C ARG A 62 -5.21 -10.17 7.66
N LEU A 63 -4.78 -9.29 6.75
CA LEU A 63 -3.62 -8.44 6.94
C LEU A 63 -3.86 -7.46 8.10
N VAL A 64 -5.09 -6.95 8.21
CA VAL A 64 -5.58 -6.17 9.34
C VAL A 64 -6.74 -6.91 10.01
N ARG A 65 -6.55 -7.38 11.23
CA ARG A 65 -7.62 -8.00 12.02
C ARG A 65 -8.22 -6.93 12.94
N LEU A 66 -9.34 -6.33 12.54
CA LEU A 66 -9.95 -5.21 13.29
C LEU A 66 -10.21 -5.54 14.76
N GLY A 67 -10.83 -6.69 15.05
CA GLY A 67 -11.04 -7.13 16.43
C GLY A 67 -9.75 -7.48 17.18
N ALA A 68 -8.62 -7.63 16.46
CA ALA A 68 -7.32 -7.80 17.07
C ALA A 68 -6.61 -6.47 17.39
N TRP A 69 -6.93 -5.41 16.66
CA TRP A 69 -6.31 -4.10 16.80
C TRP A 69 -7.15 -3.19 17.69
N LEU A 70 -8.46 -3.20 17.53
CA LEU A 70 -9.42 -2.40 18.27
C LEU A 70 -10.24 -3.33 19.16
N GLY A 71 -10.13 -3.16 20.47
CA GLY A 71 -10.89 -3.97 21.40
C GLY A 71 -10.72 -3.54 22.85
N SER A 72 -11.66 -3.93 23.69
CA SER A 72 -11.72 -3.56 25.12
C SER A 72 -10.56 -4.10 25.95
N ARG A 73 -9.79 -5.05 25.39
CA ARG A 73 -8.59 -5.61 26.00
C ARG A 73 -7.38 -4.67 25.97
N HIS A 74 -7.39 -3.64 25.13
CA HIS A 74 -6.33 -2.64 25.06
C HIS A 74 -6.77 -1.36 25.79
N GLY A 75 -5.81 -0.65 26.37
CA GLY A 75 -6.07 0.67 26.94
C GLY A 75 -6.55 1.67 25.87
N VAL A 76 -7.26 2.72 26.31
CA VAL A 76 -7.82 3.76 25.43
C VAL A 76 -6.74 4.36 24.52
N LEU A 77 -5.57 4.70 25.08
CA LEU A 77 -4.47 5.30 24.33
C LEU A 77 -3.93 4.34 23.24
N THR A 78 -3.87 3.04 23.53
CA THR A 78 -3.45 2.02 22.56
C THR A 78 -4.47 1.90 21.43
N ASN A 79 -5.76 1.88 21.74
CA ASN A 79 -6.82 1.85 20.73
C ASN A 79 -6.80 3.09 19.84
N VAL A 80 -6.57 4.28 20.41
CA VAL A 80 -6.40 5.52 19.64
C VAL A 80 -5.18 5.42 18.71
N SER A 81 -4.05 4.92 19.20
CA SER A 81 -2.85 4.74 18.37
C SER A 81 -3.08 3.76 17.22
N HIS A 82 -3.78 2.65 17.46
CA HIS A 82 -4.14 1.70 16.41
C HIS A 82 -5.12 2.32 15.40
N ALA A 83 -6.13 3.06 15.86
CA ALA A 83 -7.05 3.77 14.97
C ALA A 83 -6.31 4.80 14.09
N LEU A 84 -5.39 5.57 14.67
CA LEU A 84 -4.53 6.50 13.93
C LEU A 84 -3.64 5.77 12.92
N THR A 85 -3.13 4.58 13.26
CA THR A 85 -2.34 3.76 12.34
C THR A 85 -3.18 3.28 11.15
N LEU A 86 -4.42 2.84 11.40
CA LEU A 86 -5.34 2.43 10.33
C LEU A 86 -5.72 3.60 9.42
N LEU A 87 -5.94 4.77 10.02
CA LEU A 87 -6.20 6.00 9.28
C LEU A 87 -4.99 6.42 8.43
N ALA A 88 -3.79 6.37 9.00
CA ALA A 88 -2.55 6.66 8.28
C ALA A 88 -2.31 5.65 7.14
N LEU A 89 -2.59 4.36 7.36
CA LEU A 89 -2.51 3.32 6.34
C LEU A 89 -3.48 3.59 5.18
N PHE A 90 -4.71 4.03 5.46
CA PHE A 90 -5.69 4.39 4.44
C PHE A 90 -5.19 5.56 3.57
N PHE A 91 -4.74 6.65 4.19
CA PHE A 91 -4.22 7.79 3.44
C PHE A 91 -2.91 7.48 2.71
N ALA A 92 -2.04 6.66 3.30
CA ALA A 92 -0.82 6.17 2.65
C ALA A 92 -1.15 5.33 1.41
N SER A 93 -2.22 4.52 1.48
CA SER A 93 -2.70 3.74 0.33
C SER A 93 -3.18 4.66 -0.80
N ALA A 94 -3.97 5.69 -0.46
CA ALA A 94 -4.45 6.68 -1.44
C ALA A 94 -3.28 7.41 -2.11
N GLN A 95 -2.28 7.82 -1.30
CA GLN A 95 -1.10 8.50 -1.81
C GLN A 95 -0.16 7.57 -2.60
N ALA A 96 -0.10 6.28 -2.27
CA ALA A 96 0.61 5.29 -3.08
C ALA A 96 -0.01 5.18 -4.48
N PHE A 97 -1.34 5.08 -4.59
CA PHE A 97 -2.02 5.11 -5.89
C PHE A 97 -1.79 6.46 -6.61
N ASN A 98 -1.91 7.58 -5.90
CA ASN A 98 -1.68 8.92 -6.45
C ASN A 98 -0.26 9.08 -7.03
N SER A 99 0.75 8.45 -6.42
CA SER A 99 2.13 8.49 -6.92
C SER A 99 2.32 7.71 -8.23
N VAL A 100 1.56 6.64 -8.41
CA VAL A 100 1.66 5.71 -9.55
C VAL A 100 0.78 6.14 -10.70
N LEU A 101 -0.37 6.75 -10.43
CA LEU A 101 -1.25 7.27 -11.47
C LEU A 101 -0.59 8.47 -12.18
N PRO A 102 -0.73 8.56 -13.51
CA PRO A 102 -0.50 9.81 -14.23
C PRO A 102 -1.39 10.93 -13.65
N GLU A 103 -0.92 12.18 -13.68
CA GLU A 103 -1.66 13.29 -13.05
C GLU A 103 -2.97 13.58 -13.78
N GLU A 104 -2.94 13.60 -15.11
CA GLU A 104 -4.10 13.91 -15.94
C GLU A 104 -4.08 13.12 -17.27
N GLY A 105 -5.19 13.20 -18.02
CA GLY A 105 -5.32 12.66 -19.38
C GLY A 105 -5.81 11.22 -19.49
N LEU A 106 -5.78 10.66 -20.70
CA LEU A 106 -6.29 9.31 -20.99
C LEU A 106 -5.56 8.22 -20.20
N LEU A 107 -4.23 8.37 -20.02
CA LEU A 107 -3.43 7.40 -19.27
C LEU A 107 -3.85 7.34 -17.80
N HIS A 108 -4.25 8.48 -17.21
CA HIS A 108 -4.82 8.51 -15.86
C HIS A 108 -6.03 7.60 -15.78
N TRP A 109 -7.00 7.80 -16.68
CA TRP A 109 -8.23 7.01 -16.72
C TRP A 109 -7.98 5.53 -17.01
N MET A 110 -7.07 5.21 -17.92
CA MET A 110 -6.75 3.82 -18.28
C MET A 110 -6.12 3.07 -17.10
N PHE A 111 -5.10 3.66 -16.45
CA PHE A 111 -4.50 3.06 -15.26
C PHE A 111 -5.53 2.98 -14.13
N ALA A 112 -6.28 4.06 -13.88
CA ALA A 112 -7.27 4.09 -12.83
C ALA A 112 -8.35 3.02 -13.03
N PHE A 113 -8.86 2.86 -14.25
CA PHE A 113 -9.80 1.81 -14.60
C PHE A 113 -9.19 0.42 -14.36
N PHE A 114 -7.96 0.18 -14.83
CA PHE A 114 -7.28 -1.11 -14.65
C PHE A 114 -7.09 -1.45 -13.17
N PHE A 115 -6.63 -0.50 -12.35
CA PHE A 115 -6.48 -0.68 -10.90
C PHE A 115 -7.82 -0.93 -10.23
N LEU A 116 -8.84 -0.11 -10.53
CA LEU A 116 -10.16 -0.24 -9.91
C LEU A 116 -10.80 -1.58 -10.26
N TRP A 117 -10.73 -1.97 -11.54
CA TRP A 117 -11.20 -3.26 -12.03
C TRP A 117 -10.48 -4.43 -11.33
N SER A 118 -9.15 -4.38 -11.24
CA SER A 118 -8.36 -5.40 -10.54
C SER A 118 -8.76 -5.51 -9.08
N LEU A 119 -8.80 -4.40 -8.34
CA LEU A 119 -9.15 -4.36 -6.91
C LEU A 119 -10.59 -4.83 -6.66
N TRP A 120 -11.50 -4.51 -7.59
CA TRP A 120 -12.89 -4.96 -7.55
C TRP A 120 -12.98 -6.47 -7.72
N ASN A 121 -12.32 -7.02 -8.75
CA ASN A 121 -12.29 -8.47 -8.97
C ASN A 121 -11.67 -9.22 -7.80
N ASP A 122 -10.59 -8.66 -7.24
CA ASP A 122 -9.88 -9.24 -6.10
C ASP A 122 -10.74 -9.29 -4.84
N GLN A 123 -11.81 -8.50 -4.73
CA GLN A 123 -12.77 -8.65 -3.64
C GLN A 123 -13.34 -10.07 -3.62
N PHE A 124 -13.58 -10.73 -4.73
CA PHE A 124 -14.29 -12.02 -4.72
C PHE A 124 -13.37 -13.24 -4.57
N SER A 125 -12.06 -13.02 -4.43
CA SER A 125 -11.07 -14.09 -4.37
C SER A 125 -10.62 -14.39 -2.93
N PRO A 126 -10.36 -15.67 -2.56
CA PRO A 126 -9.73 -16.00 -1.29
C PRO A 126 -8.27 -15.53 -1.30
N PHE A 127 -7.93 -14.61 -0.39
CA PHE A 127 -6.60 -13.99 -0.34
C PHE A 127 -5.83 -14.34 0.93
N ASP A 128 -4.56 -14.68 0.71
CA ASP A 128 -3.51 -14.78 1.73
C ASP A 128 -2.81 -13.41 1.86
N PRO A 129 -2.56 -12.90 3.08
CA PRO A 129 -1.90 -11.61 3.30
C PRO A 129 -0.53 -11.48 2.61
N PHE A 130 0.28 -12.53 2.58
CA PHE A 130 1.60 -12.49 1.93
C PHE A 130 1.46 -12.48 0.40
N ARG A 131 0.45 -13.18 -0.11
CA ARG A 131 0.14 -13.18 -1.55
C ARG A 131 -0.34 -11.80 -1.99
N LEU A 132 -1.16 -11.13 -1.18
CA LEU A 132 -1.62 -9.76 -1.40
C LEU A 132 -0.45 -8.77 -1.40
N LEU A 133 0.48 -8.90 -0.44
CA LEU A 133 1.65 -8.02 -0.39
C LEU A 133 2.55 -8.19 -1.62
N ARG A 134 2.78 -9.45 -2.03
CA ARG A 134 3.57 -9.76 -3.23
C ARG A 134 2.88 -9.25 -4.51
N SER A 135 1.56 -9.42 -4.64
CA SER A 135 0.83 -8.94 -5.81
C SER A 135 0.83 -7.41 -5.87
N LEU A 136 0.63 -6.72 -4.74
CA LEU A 136 0.71 -5.25 -4.66
C LEU A 136 2.10 -4.74 -5.02
N GLY A 137 3.16 -5.37 -4.50
CA GLY A 137 4.54 -5.02 -4.84
C GLY A 137 4.81 -5.11 -6.34
N VAL A 138 4.36 -6.21 -6.98
CA VAL A 138 4.49 -6.39 -8.43
C VAL A 138 3.62 -5.39 -9.19
N LEU A 139 2.39 -5.16 -8.77
CA LEU A 139 1.45 -4.26 -9.44
C LEU A 139 1.95 -2.81 -9.39
N PHE A 140 2.33 -2.31 -8.22
CA PHE A 140 2.89 -0.97 -8.08
C PHE A 140 4.24 -0.82 -8.78
N GLY A 141 5.12 -1.82 -8.66
CA GLY A 141 6.41 -1.82 -9.35
C GLY A 141 6.24 -1.75 -10.86
N THR A 142 5.35 -2.58 -11.42
CA THR A 142 5.08 -2.60 -12.86
C THR A 142 4.47 -1.27 -13.33
N ALA A 143 3.49 -0.74 -12.60
CA ALA A 143 2.86 0.52 -12.95
C ALA A 143 3.83 1.72 -12.80
N PHE A 144 4.71 1.71 -11.80
CA PHE A 144 5.77 2.70 -11.63
C PHE A 144 6.75 2.69 -12.81
N VAL A 145 7.26 1.51 -13.19
CA VAL A 145 8.15 1.34 -14.33
C VAL A 145 7.45 1.79 -15.62
N LEU A 146 6.19 1.38 -15.81
CA LEU A 146 5.43 1.73 -17.01
C LEU A 146 5.23 3.26 -17.11
N LYS A 147 4.82 3.93 -16.02
CA LYS A 147 4.71 5.41 -15.97
C LYS A 147 6.03 6.08 -16.34
N HIS A 148 7.14 5.68 -15.71
CA HIS A 148 8.42 6.36 -15.90
C HIS A 148 9.11 6.01 -17.22
N MET A 149 8.96 4.78 -17.74
CA MET A 149 9.46 4.41 -19.07
C MET A 149 8.67 5.08 -20.18
N ILE A 150 7.33 5.15 -20.08
CA ILE A 150 6.51 5.83 -21.08
C ILE A 150 6.81 7.34 -21.05
N LEU A 151 6.85 7.96 -19.87
CA LEU A 151 7.18 9.39 -19.76
C LEU A 151 8.61 9.69 -20.25
N ALA A 152 9.61 8.88 -19.88
CA ALA A 152 10.97 9.06 -20.39
C ALA A 152 11.07 8.85 -21.91
N GLY A 153 10.33 7.90 -22.48
CA GLY A 153 10.29 7.65 -23.92
C GLY A 153 9.58 8.75 -24.72
N LEU A 154 8.62 9.46 -24.10
CA LEU A 154 7.91 10.59 -24.69
C LEU A 154 8.65 11.92 -24.50
N SER A 155 9.47 12.05 -23.45
CA SER A 155 10.26 13.26 -23.15
C SER A 155 11.67 13.26 -23.77
N ALA A 156 12.07 12.20 -24.49
CA ALA A 156 13.37 12.13 -25.14
C ALA A 156 13.48 13.15 -26.30
N PRO A 157 14.49 14.04 -26.30
CA PRO A 157 14.71 15.01 -27.38
C PRO A 157 15.32 14.28 -28.58
N GLY A 158 14.47 13.62 -29.36
CA GLY A 158 14.84 12.82 -30.51
C GLY A 158 13.70 11.88 -30.83
N GLY A 159 12.78 12.34 -31.69
CA GLY A 159 11.49 11.72 -31.99
C GLY A 159 11.56 10.20 -32.17
N SER A 160 11.21 9.48 -31.11
CA SER A 160 11.03 8.05 -31.12
C SER A 160 9.78 7.70 -31.94
N TRP A 161 9.82 6.62 -32.70
CA TRP A 161 8.66 6.14 -33.47
C TRP A 161 7.43 5.89 -32.58
N THR A 162 7.64 5.58 -31.29
CA THR A 162 6.62 5.50 -30.26
C THR A 162 5.99 6.87 -29.93
N ALA A 163 6.75 7.97 -29.95
CA ALA A 163 6.19 9.31 -29.83
C ALA A 163 5.28 9.67 -31.01
N ARG A 164 5.55 9.14 -32.22
CA ARG A 164 4.68 9.33 -33.39
C ARG A 164 3.38 8.52 -33.30
N ILE A 165 3.44 7.28 -32.82
CA ILE A 165 2.24 6.45 -32.59
C ILE A 165 1.42 7.01 -31.43
N ALA A 166 2.09 7.42 -30.34
CA ALA A 166 1.44 8.12 -29.24
C ALA A 166 0.79 9.41 -29.75
N ALA A 167 1.51 10.27 -30.48
CA ALA A 167 0.94 11.49 -31.05
C ALA A 167 -0.26 11.19 -31.97
N ALA A 168 -0.21 10.15 -32.80
CA ALA A 168 -1.33 9.78 -33.67
C ALA A 168 -2.56 9.29 -32.88
N ILE A 169 -2.37 8.51 -31.81
CA ILE A 169 -3.46 8.04 -30.94
C ILE A 169 -3.99 9.17 -30.05
N PHE A 170 -3.13 10.04 -29.54
CA PHE A 170 -3.48 11.17 -28.68
C PHE A 170 -4.08 12.36 -29.45
N GLN A 171 -3.74 12.55 -30.73
CA GLN A 171 -4.39 13.56 -31.60
C GLN A 171 -5.87 13.24 -31.83
N GLY A 172 -6.25 11.95 -31.91
CA GLY A 172 -7.65 11.52 -32.06
C GLY A 172 -8.50 11.62 -30.78
N LEU A 173 -7.89 11.86 -29.62
CA LEU A 173 -8.55 11.89 -28.30
C LEU A 173 -8.27 13.20 -27.54
N SER A 174 -7.90 14.27 -28.25
CA SER A 174 -7.35 15.53 -27.72
C SER A 174 -8.34 16.46 -27.00
N LEU A 175 -9.26 15.91 -26.20
CA LEU A 175 -10.00 16.66 -25.18
C LEU A 175 -9.17 16.83 -23.88
N GLY A 176 -7.92 17.31 -23.97
CA GLY A 176 -7.18 17.83 -22.81
C GLY A 176 -5.81 17.20 -22.45
N ALA A 177 -5.26 16.30 -23.25
CA ALA A 177 -4.05 15.53 -22.89
C ALA A 177 -2.69 16.27 -22.97
N LEU A 178 -2.64 17.55 -23.38
CA LEU A 178 -1.38 18.28 -23.64
C LEU A 178 -1.03 19.37 -22.62
N ALA A 179 -1.79 19.51 -21.53
CA ALA A 179 -1.57 20.53 -20.51
C ALA A 179 -0.92 20.00 -19.22
N ALA A 180 -0.25 18.84 -19.25
CA ALA A 180 0.46 18.35 -18.08
C ALA A 180 1.69 19.27 -17.81
N PRO A 181 1.75 19.97 -16.66
CA PRO A 181 2.90 20.79 -16.32
C PRO A 181 4.16 19.92 -16.29
N PRO A 182 5.31 20.40 -16.79
CA PRO A 182 6.55 19.64 -16.73
C PRO A 182 6.95 19.45 -15.25
N VAL A 183 6.77 18.24 -14.75
CA VAL A 183 7.19 17.86 -13.40
C VAL A 183 8.68 17.54 -13.43
N ALA A 184 9.44 18.03 -12.45
CA ALA A 184 10.87 17.76 -12.38
C ALA A 184 11.15 16.25 -12.17
N PRO A 185 12.26 15.70 -12.70
CA PRO A 185 12.65 14.30 -12.49
C PRO A 185 12.71 13.88 -11.02
N ALA A 186 12.93 14.84 -10.12
CA ALA A 186 12.92 14.67 -8.67
C ALA A 186 11.64 14.00 -8.13
N THR A 187 10.49 14.25 -8.75
CA THR A 187 9.21 13.63 -8.38
C THR A 187 9.21 12.11 -8.55
N GLY A 188 9.97 11.60 -9.53
CA GLY A 188 10.11 10.16 -9.73
C GLY A 188 10.85 9.47 -8.58
N TYR A 189 11.92 10.07 -8.07
CA TYR A 189 12.64 9.56 -6.90
C TYR A 189 11.76 9.58 -5.65
N ILE A 190 11.03 10.67 -5.41
CA ILE A 190 10.09 10.80 -4.29
C ILE A 190 9.03 9.69 -4.37
N SER A 191 8.47 9.44 -5.56
CA SER A 191 7.47 8.39 -5.78
C SER A 191 8.06 6.99 -5.54
N PHE A 192 9.28 6.74 -6.00
CA PHE A 192 9.98 5.46 -5.75
C PHE A 192 10.17 5.20 -4.25
N PHE A 193 10.72 6.16 -3.52
CA PHE A 193 10.93 6.04 -2.07
C PHE A 193 9.61 5.90 -1.32
N THR A 194 8.57 6.64 -1.74
CA THR A 194 7.22 6.52 -1.16
C THR A 194 6.68 5.09 -1.30
N LEU A 195 6.79 4.50 -2.49
CA LEU A 195 6.31 3.13 -2.74
C LEU A 195 7.13 2.08 -1.98
N ALA A 196 8.46 2.23 -1.95
CA ALA A 196 9.34 1.34 -1.19
C ALA A 196 8.99 1.38 0.31
N LEU A 197 8.84 2.58 0.88
CA LEU A 197 8.43 2.77 2.27
C LEU A 197 7.02 2.20 2.52
N TYR A 198 6.08 2.40 1.61
CA TYR A 198 4.73 1.86 1.74
C TYR A 198 4.73 0.33 1.79
N VAL A 199 5.44 -0.34 0.89
CA VAL A 199 5.56 -1.81 0.87
C VAL A 199 6.25 -2.33 2.13
N ILE A 200 7.32 -1.67 2.58
CA ILE A 200 7.99 -2.01 3.85
C ILE A 200 7.02 -1.84 5.03
N GLY A 201 6.26 -0.74 5.06
CA GLY A 201 5.24 -0.49 6.07
C GLY A 201 4.20 -1.61 6.12
N LEU A 202 3.68 -2.04 4.97
CA LEU A 202 2.76 -3.16 4.87
C LEU A 202 3.39 -4.47 5.34
N ALA A 203 4.65 -4.74 5.02
CA ALA A 203 5.38 -5.91 5.50
C ALA A 203 5.52 -5.92 7.03
N LEU A 204 5.66 -4.75 7.66
CA LEU A 204 5.70 -4.60 9.12
C LEU A 204 4.32 -4.70 9.78
N VAL A 205 3.23 -4.43 9.04
CA VAL A 205 1.84 -4.64 9.48
C VAL A 205 1.45 -6.12 9.38
N ALA A 206 1.97 -6.83 8.37
CA ALA A 206 1.61 -8.21 8.11
C ALA A 206 1.75 -9.08 9.38
N PRO A 207 0.76 -9.95 9.67
CA PRO A 207 0.87 -10.89 10.78
C PRO A 207 2.14 -11.71 10.63
N ALA A 208 2.87 -11.95 11.73
CA ALA A 208 3.95 -12.92 11.71
C ALA A 208 3.37 -14.26 11.22
N PRO A 209 4.00 -14.94 10.25
CA PRO A 209 3.55 -16.27 9.86
C PRO A 209 3.57 -17.13 11.12
N ASP A 210 2.46 -17.82 11.35
CA ASP A 210 2.08 -18.45 12.61
C ASP A 210 3.29 -18.98 13.41
N GLU A 211 3.41 -18.56 14.68
CA GLU A 211 4.18 -19.40 15.61
C GLU A 211 3.57 -20.81 15.55
N PRO A 212 4.35 -21.86 15.27
CA PRO A 212 3.87 -23.24 15.32
C PRO A 212 3.61 -23.61 16.79
N GLY A 213 2.50 -23.13 17.32
CA GLY A 213 2.23 -23.06 18.76
C GLY A 213 0.85 -23.54 19.18
N ASP A 214 0.10 -24.20 18.31
CA ASP A 214 -1.21 -24.76 18.69
C ASP A 214 -1.50 -26.16 18.10
N VAL A 215 -0.45 -26.96 17.92
CA VAL A 215 -0.57 -28.42 17.66
C VAL A 215 -0.21 -29.23 18.91
N ARG A 216 0.44 -28.63 19.92
CA ARG A 216 0.80 -29.31 21.18
C ARG A 216 -0.37 -29.44 22.16
N SER A 217 -1.45 -28.67 22.00
CA SER A 217 -2.64 -28.76 22.85
C SER A 217 -3.49 -30.00 22.55
N LEU A 218 -3.42 -30.55 21.33
CA LEU A 218 -4.18 -31.75 20.94
C LEU A 218 -3.48 -33.08 21.27
N VAL A 219 -2.15 -33.11 21.31
CA VAL A 219 -1.39 -34.35 21.65
C VAL A 219 -1.36 -34.63 23.16
N THR A 220 -1.51 -33.60 24.00
CA THR A 220 -1.42 -33.76 25.46
C THR A 220 -2.72 -34.30 26.07
N THR A 221 -3.86 -34.14 25.40
CA THR A 221 -5.15 -34.62 25.90
C THR A 221 -5.34 -36.11 25.65
N ASP A 222 -4.84 -36.63 24.53
CA ASP A 222 -4.96 -38.04 24.16
C ASP A 222 -4.06 -38.96 25.03
N SER A 223 -2.90 -38.44 25.45
CA SER A 223 -1.95 -39.18 26.30
C SER A 223 -2.41 -39.36 27.75
N ARG A 224 -3.37 -38.55 28.23
CA ARG A 224 -3.94 -38.69 29.58
C ARG A 224 -5.07 -39.71 29.64
N GLN A 225 -5.72 -39.98 28.52
CA GLN A 225 -6.86 -40.89 28.46
C GLN A 225 -6.40 -42.35 28.33
N SER A 226 -5.30 -42.62 27.62
CA SER A 226 -4.72 -43.97 27.51
C SER A 226 -4.09 -44.50 28.82
N ILE A 227 -3.67 -43.61 29.74
CA ILE A 227 -3.12 -44.02 31.04
C ILE A 227 -4.23 -44.44 32.01
N VAL A 228 -5.45 -43.91 31.86
CA VAL A 228 -6.58 -44.26 32.73
C VAL A 228 -7.22 -45.59 32.32
N ASP A 229 -7.28 -45.91 31.03
CA ASP A 229 -7.82 -47.20 30.54
C ASP A 229 -6.90 -48.39 30.81
N SER A 230 -5.61 -48.17 31.09
CA SER A 230 -4.66 -49.25 31.43
C SER A 230 -4.68 -49.67 32.92
N ARG A 231 -5.55 -49.08 33.74
CA ARG A 231 -5.65 -49.34 35.18
C ARG A 231 -7.02 -49.84 35.64
N GLN A 232 -7.91 -50.21 34.72
CA GLN A 232 -9.13 -50.99 35.00
C GLN A 232 -9.01 -52.37 34.37
#